data_AF-A0A5D0THA4-F1
#
_entry.id   AF-A0A5D0THA4-F1
#
_cell.length_a   1.000
_cell.length_b   1.000
_cell.length_c   1.000
_cell.angle_alpha   90.00
_cell.angle_beta   90.00
_cell.angle_gamma   90.00
#
_symmetry.space_group_name_H-M   'P 1'
#
loop_
_entity.id
_entity.type
_entity.pdbx_description
1 polymer ?
#
loop_
_entity_poly.entity_id
_entity_poly.type
_entity_poly.pdbx_seq_one_letter_code
_entity_poly.pdbx_strand_id
1 'polypeptide(L)'
;MHVLQLFVLEAVVLGVLASGLIGMPALIGTAVLGVLVLSVTFLRSQGRWWLERQVMARRHRRRGLTGAPVTADPRLGILHRLTPSLSAENVAMSDGSVIGVARDDAGWFAVAAVVPPESGAGPAPGLPLDLLAAALSEAGQQGAVLQVVTSTVPSNSAEAAHATVAKESYRRLLAGLDSPVVPAERTTWVTVRLDARALAEALSDYAVDLSLAPSVVAALARRVGKSLRRVGVVHRLLDAEALVAALAQSCGFTPETQAGAEQVREEWSAWHYGQLAHRCYWIRQWPPVDRAAAMFGWLDTIPTSMVTVSLTLTANGADEDFGLRGLVRLTGPAQALAQLSGAVADGVGKAGGELFPLDGEHGPAVYASAPTGGGAG
;
A
#
# COMPACT_ATOMS: atom_id res chain seq x y z
N MET A 1 -23.10 -13.72 1.37
CA MET A 1 -24.31 -13.16 2.00
C MET A 1 -24.01 -13.05 3.49
N HIS A 2 -23.92 -11.84 4.02
CA HIS A 2 -23.77 -11.67 5.48
C HIS A 2 -25.09 -12.04 6.16
N VAL A 3 -25.04 -12.68 7.33
CA VAL A 3 -26.21 -13.12 8.12
C VAL A 3 -27.28 -12.02 8.26
N LEU A 4 -26.84 -10.75 8.37
CA LEU A 4 -27.70 -9.57 8.40
C LEU A 4 -28.60 -9.41 7.16
N GLN A 5 -28.10 -9.72 5.97
CA GLN A 5 -28.85 -9.59 4.71
C GLN A 5 -29.96 -10.63 4.59
N LEU A 6 -29.74 -11.82 5.16
CA LEU A 6 -30.75 -12.87 5.25
C LEU A 6 -31.90 -12.44 6.17
N PHE A 7 -31.57 -11.90 7.35
CA PHE A 7 -32.57 -11.38 8.29
C PHE A 7 -33.36 -10.20 7.74
N VAL A 8 -32.72 -9.29 7.00
CA VAL A 8 -33.43 -8.16 6.35
C VAL A 8 -34.38 -8.67 5.26
N LEU A 9 -33.97 -9.65 4.46
CA LEU A 9 -34.84 -10.27 3.46
C LEU A 9 -36.05 -10.94 4.11
N GLU A 10 -35.81 -11.73 5.17
CA GLU A 10 -36.85 -12.43 5.92
C GLU A 10 -37.86 -11.46 6.56
N ALA A 11 -37.38 -10.37 7.17
CA ALA A 11 -38.23 -9.33 7.76
C ALA A 11 -39.09 -8.61 6.71
N VAL A 12 -38.56 -8.35 5.51
CA VAL A 12 -39.32 -7.72 4.42
C VAL A 12 -40.41 -8.67 3.89
N VAL A 13 -40.09 -9.96 3.70
CA VAL A 13 -41.06 -10.97 3.25
C VAL A 13 -42.19 -11.12 4.28
N LEU A 14 -41.86 -11.24 5.57
CA LEU A 14 -42.84 -11.34 6.64
C LEU A 14 -43.72 -10.07 6.74
N GLY A 15 -43.12 -8.89 6.57
CA GLY A 15 -43.85 -7.62 6.58
C GLY A 15 -44.85 -7.48 5.43
N VAL A 16 -44.50 -7.94 4.23
CA VAL A 16 -45.41 -7.94 3.06
C VAL A 16 -46.53 -8.98 3.21
N LEU A 17 -46.23 -10.16 3.77
CA LEU A 17 -47.25 -11.17 4.05
C LEU A 17 -48.24 -10.71 5.12
N ALA A 18 -47.75 -10.08 6.18
CA ALA A 18 -48.60 -9.56 7.26
C ALA A 18 -49.48 -8.37 6.81
N SER A 19 -49.00 -7.51 5.91
CA SER A 19 -49.76 -6.35 5.43
C SER A 19 -50.89 -6.71 4.47
N GLY A 20 -50.80 -7.86 3.79
CA GLY A 20 -51.88 -8.41 2.96
C GLY A 20 -53.18 -8.67 3.74
N LEU A 21 -53.11 -8.85 5.05
CA LEU A 21 -54.26 -9.04 5.95
C LEU A 21 -54.96 -7.73 6.33
N ILE A 22 -54.30 -6.58 6.14
CA ILE A 22 -54.77 -5.26 6.61
C ILE A 22 -55.42 -4.45 5.47
N GLY A 23 -55.00 -4.69 4.22
CA GLY A 23 -55.61 -4.13 3.02
C GLY A 23 -54.61 -3.63 1.98
N MET A 24 -55.09 -3.42 0.75
CA MET A 24 -54.27 -3.01 -0.40
C MET A 24 -53.34 -1.79 -0.17
N PRO A 25 -53.76 -0.67 0.46
CA PRO A 25 -52.86 0.46 0.68
C PRO A 25 -51.71 0.14 1.65
N ALA A 26 -51.93 -0.70 2.66
CA ALA A 26 -50.88 -1.14 3.58
C ALA A 26 -49.88 -2.08 2.89
N LEU A 27 -50.37 -2.94 1.99
CA LEU A 27 -49.53 -3.82 1.17
C LEU A 27 -48.64 -3.01 0.22
N ILE A 28 -49.20 -2.00 -0.46
CA ILE A 28 -48.41 -1.13 -1.35
C ILE A 28 -47.34 -0.37 -0.56
N GLY A 29 -47.69 0.20 0.60
CA GLY A 29 -46.74 0.94 1.45
C GLY A 29 -45.59 0.07 1.96
N THR A 30 -45.90 -1.13 2.44
CA THR A 30 -44.88 -2.09 2.93
C THR A 30 -44.04 -2.68 1.80
N ALA A 31 -44.62 -2.94 0.63
CA ALA A 31 -43.88 -3.38 -0.55
C ALA A 31 -42.91 -2.30 -1.05
N VAL A 32 -43.34 -1.05 -1.15
CA VAL A 32 -42.46 0.07 -1.55
C VAL A 32 -41.34 0.26 -0.54
N LEU A 33 -41.64 0.25 0.76
CA LEU A 33 -40.62 0.34 1.81
C LEU A 33 -39.66 -0.85 1.77
N GLY A 34 -40.17 -2.07 1.56
CA GLY A 34 -39.38 -3.28 1.42
C GLY A 34 -38.44 -3.22 0.23
N VAL A 35 -38.93 -2.78 -0.94
CA VAL A 35 -38.11 -2.54 -2.13
C VAL A 35 -37.07 -1.46 -1.87
N LEU A 36 -37.39 -0.39 -1.14
CA LEU A 36 -36.43 0.66 -0.77
C LEU A 36 -35.33 0.11 0.16
N VAL A 37 -35.70 -0.67 1.19
CA VAL A 37 -34.77 -1.28 2.13
C VAL A 37 -33.89 -2.31 1.43
N LEU A 38 -34.47 -3.18 0.59
CA LEU A 38 -33.72 -4.14 -0.21
C LEU A 38 -32.82 -3.42 -1.22
N SER A 39 -33.30 -2.35 -1.86
CA SER A 39 -32.49 -1.54 -2.76
C SER A 39 -31.30 -0.94 -2.01
N VAL A 40 -31.49 -0.33 -0.84
CA VAL A 40 -30.39 0.26 -0.07
C VAL A 40 -29.40 -0.79 0.45
N THR A 41 -29.89 -1.98 0.83
CA THR A 41 -29.04 -3.06 1.37
C THR A 41 -28.35 -3.90 0.29
N PHE A 42 -28.95 -4.03 -0.89
CA PHE A 42 -28.43 -4.81 -2.02
C PHE A 42 -27.90 -3.98 -3.18
N LEU A 43 -28.05 -2.64 -3.19
CA LEU A 43 -27.37 -1.80 -4.18
C LEU A 43 -25.86 -1.88 -3.95
N ARG A 44 -25.25 -2.75 -4.74
CA ARG A 44 -23.84 -2.85 -4.94
C ARG A 44 -23.43 -1.74 -5.89
N SER A 45 -22.66 -0.78 -5.41
CA SER A 45 -22.12 0.32 -6.21
C SER A 45 -20.60 0.23 -6.16
N GLN A 46 -19.96 0.16 -7.33
CA GLN A 46 -18.48 0.12 -7.44
C GLN A 46 -17.86 -1.01 -6.61
N GLY A 47 -18.45 -2.21 -6.64
CA GLY A 47 -17.88 -3.39 -5.98
C GLY A 47 -18.00 -3.45 -4.44
N ARG A 48 -18.60 -2.44 -3.79
CA ARG A 48 -18.77 -2.34 -2.33
C ARG A 48 -20.24 -2.23 -1.93
N TRP A 49 -20.56 -2.68 -0.71
CA TRP A 49 -21.91 -2.55 -0.15
C TRP A 49 -22.12 -1.14 0.42
N TRP A 50 -23.35 -0.62 0.39
CA TRP A 50 -23.65 0.72 0.89
C TRP A 50 -23.30 0.91 2.38
N LEU A 51 -23.49 -0.14 3.19
CA LEU A 51 -23.12 -0.12 4.62
C LEU A 51 -21.61 -0.04 4.84
N GLU A 52 -20.80 -0.76 4.04
CA GLU A 52 -19.35 -0.62 4.05
C GLU A 52 -18.96 0.83 3.73
N ARG A 53 -19.55 1.40 2.68
CA ARG A 53 -19.32 2.80 2.29
C ARG A 53 -19.67 3.79 3.41
N GLN A 54 -20.75 3.55 4.16
CA GLN A 54 -21.13 4.40 5.31
C GLN A 54 -20.14 4.30 6.46
N VAL A 55 -19.66 3.09 6.80
CA VAL A 55 -18.61 2.88 7.81
C VAL A 55 -17.32 3.57 7.39
N MET A 56 -16.94 3.44 6.13
CA MET A 56 -15.76 4.09 5.56
C MET A 56 -15.89 5.62 5.57
N ALA A 57 -17.04 6.17 5.20
CA ALA A 57 -17.33 7.60 5.29
C ALA A 57 -17.22 8.13 6.72
N ARG A 58 -17.68 7.37 7.72
CA ARG A 58 -17.52 7.72 9.13
C ARG A 58 -16.05 7.67 9.57
N ARG A 59 -15.29 6.64 9.18
CA ARG A 59 -13.86 6.52 9.49
C ARG A 59 -13.06 7.66 8.86
N HIS A 60 -13.29 7.93 7.58
CA HIS A 60 -12.71 9.06 6.85
C HIS A 60 -12.99 10.40 7.56
N ARG A 61 -14.26 10.65 7.93
CA ARG A 61 -14.62 11.88 8.68
C ARG A 61 -13.91 11.99 10.02
N ARG A 62 -13.71 10.88 10.74
CA ARG A 62 -13.01 10.87 12.02
C ARG A 62 -11.51 11.15 11.88
N ARG A 63 -10.87 10.67 10.81
CA ARG A 63 -9.44 10.93 10.53
C ARG A 63 -9.13 12.41 10.27
N GLY A 64 -10.10 13.16 9.73
CA GLY A 64 -9.96 14.61 9.53
C GLY A 64 -9.93 15.44 10.82
N LEU A 65 -10.25 14.86 11.98
CA LEU A 65 -10.36 15.57 13.26
C LEU A 65 -9.17 15.36 14.19
N THR A 66 -8.24 14.48 13.83
CA THR A 66 -7.02 14.20 14.61
C THR A 66 -5.88 15.13 14.19
N GLY A 67 -5.47 16.01 15.11
CA GLY A 67 -4.27 16.83 14.94
C GLY A 67 -3.00 15.97 15.06
N ALA A 68 -1.95 16.32 14.31
CA ALA A 68 -0.64 15.69 14.49
C ALA A 68 -0.02 16.13 15.82
N PRO A 69 0.67 15.22 16.54
CA PRO A 69 1.55 15.61 17.63
C PRO A 69 2.68 16.51 17.10
N VAL A 70 3.12 17.45 17.92
CA VAL A 70 4.27 18.31 17.59
C VAL A 70 5.54 17.47 17.71
N THR A 71 6.24 17.26 16.59
CA THR A 71 7.51 16.51 16.53
C THR A 71 8.68 17.42 16.18
N ALA A 72 9.87 17.08 16.68
CA ALA A 72 11.10 17.79 16.32
C ALA A 72 11.58 17.47 14.90
N ASP A 73 11.34 16.25 14.39
CA ASP A 73 11.59 15.88 12.99
C ASP A 73 10.35 16.18 12.13
N PRO A 74 10.42 17.09 11.14
CA PRO A 74 9.31 17.42 10.25
C PRO A 74 8.81 16.22 9.44
N ARG A 75 9.69 15.30 9.05
CA ARG A 75 9.33 14.09 8.27
C ARG A 75 8.40 13.20 9.08
N LEU A 76 8.72 13.02 10.36
CA LEU A 76 7.93 12.22 11.28
C LEU A 76 6.56 12.87 11.54
N GLY A 77 6.49 14.20 11.63
CA GLY A 77 5.22 14.92 11.83
C GLY A 77 4.22 14.70 10.69
N ILE A 78 4.69 14.62 9.44
CA ILE A 78 3.82 14.29 8.30
C ILE A 78 3.43 12.81 8.34
N LEU A 79 4.36 11.91 8.63
CA LEU A 79 4.06 10.48 8.79
C LEU A 79 3.07 10.20 9.93
N HIS A 80 3.09 11.00 11.00
CA HIS A 80 2.11 10.92 12.09
C HIS A 80 0.69 11.32 11.69
N ARG A 81 0.51 12.06 10.57
CA ARG A 81 -0.83 12.27 9.99
C ARG A 81 -1.39 11.01 9.33
N LEU A 82 -0.51 10.10 8.90
CA LEU A 82 -0.90 8.80 8.36
C LEU A 82 -1.07 7.77 9.50
N THR A 83 -0.11 7.74 10.42
CA THR A 83 -0.02 6.76 11.51
C THR A 83 0.54 7.43 12.78
N PRO A 84 -0.33 7.86 13.71
CA PRO A 84 0.10 8.64 14.88
C PRO A 84 1.05 7.91 15.85
N SER A 85 0.99 6.58 15.89
CA SER A 85 1.81 5.75 16.79
C SER A 85 3.18 5.41 16.24
N LEU A 86 3.53 5.90 15.04
CA LEU A 86 4.79 5.58 14.39
C LEU A 86 5.99 6.03 15.24
N SER A 87 6.84 5.08 15.61
CA SER A 87 8.14 5.34 16.21
C SER A 87 9.21 4.47 15.53
N ALA A 88 10.47 4.87 15.64
CA ALA A 88 11.61 4.10 15.13
C ALA A 88 12.76 4.11 16.13
N GLU A 89 13.39 2.96 16.31
CA GLU A 89 14.52 2.75 17.21
C GLU A 89 15.60 1.90 16.56
N ASN A 90 16.81 2.00 17.08
CA ASN A 90 17.95 1.22 16.60
C ASN A 90 18.14 -0.01 17.47
N VAL A 91 18.16 -1.18 16.84
CA VAL A 91 18.45 -2.47 17.47
C VAL A 91 19.88 -2.87 17.12
N ALA A 92 20.71 -3.05 18.14
CA ALA A 92 22.08 -3.52 17.98
C ALA A 92 22.09 -5.05 17.76
N MET A 93 22.85 -5.49 16.76
CA MET A 93 23.01 -6.90 16.44
C MET A 93 24.30 -7.45 17.04
N SER A 94 24.37 -8.79 17.15
CA SER A 94 25.53 -9.51 17.69
C SER A 94 26.83 -9.27 16.92
N ASP A 95 26.76 -8.84 15.67
CA ASP A 95 27.90 -8.55 14.79
C ASP A 95 28.33 -7.07 14.82
N GLY A 96 27.72 -6.26 15.70
CA GLY A 96 27.98 -4.82 15.81
C GLY A 96 27.23 -3.97 14.78
N SER A 97 26.49 -4.58 13.85
CA SER A 97 25.60 -3.83 12.96
C SER A 97 24.37 -3.30 13.71
N VAL A 98 23.82 -2.19 13.21
CA VAL A 98 22.62 -1.57 13.75
C VAL A 98 21.51 -1.68 12.71
N ILE A 99 20.34 -2.14 13.13
CA ILE A 99 19.15 -2.23 12.29
C ILE A 99 18.07 -1.36 12.90
N GLY A 100 17.52 -0.45 12.09
CA GLY A 100 16.36 0.34 12.45
C GLY A 100 15.11 -0.53 12.45
N VAL A 101 14.38 -0.50 13.55
CA VAL A 101 13.07 -1.13 13.69
C VAL A 101 12.05 -0.03 14.00
N ALA A 102 11.02 0.03 13.18
CA ALA A 102 9.88 0.90 13.40
C ALA A 102 8.71 0.12 14.00
N ARG A 103 7.86 0.84 14.73
CA ARG A 103 6.65 0.34 15.35
C ARG A 103 5.48 1.23 14.98
N ASP A 104 4.33 0.61 14.71
CA ASP A 104 3.05 1.27 14.52
C ASP A 104 1.91 0.48 15.21
N ASP A 105 0.65 0.83 14.92
CA ASP A 105 -0.54 0.20 15.50
C ASP A 105 -0.71 -1.28 15.13
N ALA A 106 -0.15 -1.72 14.01
CA ALA A 106 -0.29 -3.09 13.54
C ALA A 106 0.94 -3.96 13.86
N GLY A 107 2.04 -3.41 14.40
CA GLY A 107 3.22 -4.18 14.78
C GLY A 107 4.56 -3.52 14.51
N TRP A 108 5.59 -4.34 14.31
CA TRP A 108 6.98 -3.93 14.17
C TRP A 108 7.51 -4.28 12.78
N PHE A 109 8.37 -3.43 12.21
CA PHE A 109 8.95 -3.67 10.89
C PHE A 109 10.35 -3.11 10.73
N ALA A 110 11.12 -3.70 9.83
CA ALA A 110 12.46 -3.26 9.44
C ALA A 110 12.62 -3.30 7.93
N VAL A 111 13.45 -2.41 7.38
CA VAL A 111 13.51 -2.13 5.95
C VAL A 111 14.94 -2.37 5.42
N ALA A 112 15.03 -3.05 4.29
CA ALA A 112 16.23 -3.13 3.46
C ALA A 112 16.03 -2.33 2.17
N ALA A 113 16.92 -1.39 1.87
CA ALA A 113 16.97 -0.75 0.56
C ALA A 113 17.82 -1.58 -0.40
N VAL A 114 17.27 -1.87 -1.58
CA VAL A 114 18.01 -2.52 -2.67
C VAL A 114 18.90 -1.47 -3.32
N VAL A 115 20.18 -1.79 -3.48
CA VAL A 115 21.15 -0.89 -4.11
C VAL A 115 21.09 -1.11 -5.63
N PRO A 116 20.81 -0.08 -6.43
CA PRO A 116 20.83 -0.21 -7.89
C PRO A 116 22.23 -0.65 -8.38
N PRO A 117 22.32 -1.51 -9.40
CA PRO A 117 23.60 -1.86 -9.99
C PRO A 117 24.28 -0.62 -10.60
N GLU A 118 25.60 -0.49 -10.43
CA GLU A 118 26.40 0.67 -10.89
C GLU A 118 26.28 0.92 -12.41
N SER A 119 26.01 -0.14 -13.17
CA SER A 119 25.68 -0.08 -14.59
C SER A 119 24.19 0.20 -14.76
N GLY A 120 23.76 1.44 -14.54
CA GLY A 120 22.35 1.89 -14.57
C GLY A 120 21.61 1.78 -15.92
N ALA A 121 21.96 0.84 -16.79
CA ALA A 121 21.45 0.69 -18.15
C ALA A 121 20.78 -0.67 -18.44
N GLY A 122 20.68 -1.57 -17.45
CA GLY A 122 19.94 -2.84 -17.59
C GLY A 122 18.54 -2.77 -16.99
N PRO A 123 17.55 -3.52 -17.51
CA PRO A 123 16.31 -3.75 -16.75
C PRO A 123 16.69 -4.30 -15.39
N ALA A 124 16.23 -3.65 -14.31
CA ALA A 124 16.50 -4.10 -12.96
C ALA A 124 16.04 -5.56 -12.84
N PRO A 125 16.88 -6.48 -12.31
CA PRO A 125 16.45 -7.86 -12.13
C PRO A 125 15.18 -7.85 -11.28
N GLY A 126 14.13 -8.54 -11.76
CA GLY A 126 12.93 -8.74 -10.96
C GLY A 126 13.32 -9.37 -9.63
N LEU A 127 12.83 -8.82 -8.51
CA LEU A 127 13.13 -9.42 -7.20
C LEU A 127 12.56 -10.84 -7.16
N PRO A 128 13.32 -11.82 -6.66
CA PRO A 128 12.88 -13.22 -6.63
C PRO A 128 11.88 -13.41 -5.49
N LEU A 129 10.61 -13.13 -5.79
CA LEU A 129 9.50 -13.22 -4.84
C LEU A 129 9.33 -14.62 -4.25
N ASP A 130 9.65 -15.65 -5.03
CA ASP A 130 9.68 -17.06 -4.63
C ASP A 130 10.72 -17.33 -3.53
N LEU A 131 11.95 -16.86 -3.70
CA LEU A 131 13.01 -17.02 -2.69
C LEU A 131 12.75 -16.20 -1.43
N LEU A 132 12.14 -15.04 -1.62
CA LEU A 132 11.70 -14.16 -0.55
C LEU A 132 10.56 -14.78 0.26
N ALA A 133 9.59 -15.40 -0.43
CA ALA A 133 8.51 -16.17 0.19
C ALA A 133 9.05 -17.40 0.94
N ALA A 134 9.95 -18.17 0.31
CA ALA A 134 10.62 -19.30 0.95
C ALA A 134 11.38 -18.89 2.21
N ALA A 135 12.15 -17.79 2.14
CA ALA A 135 12.87 -17.26 3.30
C ALA A 135 11.95 -16.85 4.46
N LEU A 136 10.74 -16.39 4.15
CA LEU A 136 9.71 -16.06 5.14
C LEU A 136 9.12 -17.33 5.78
N SER A 137 8.80 -18.35 4.98
CA SER A 137 8.25 -19.63 5.47
C SER A 137 9.27 -20.41 6.30
N GLU A 138 10.52 -20.50 5.87
CA GLU A 138 11.59 -21.15 6.64
C GLU A 138 11.90 -20.46 7.97
N ALA A 139 11.45 -19.21 8.16
CA ALA A 139 11.54 -18.54 9.46
C ALA A 139 10.63 -19.17 10.51
N GLY A 140 9.55 -19.84 10.09
CA GLY A 140 8.57 -20.44 10.99
C GLY A 140 7.87 -19.43 11.90
N GLN A 141 8.06 -18.13 11.66
CA GLN A 141 7.55 -17.08 12.51
C GLN A 141 6.11 -16.74 12.09
N GLN A 142 5.16 -17.08 12.94
CA GLN A 142 3.76 -16.72 12.73
C GLN A 142 3.59 -15.19 12.76
N GLY A 143 2.73 -14.68 11.88
CA GLY A 143 2.52 -13.23 11.73
C GLY A 143 3.64 -12.49 10.98
N ALA A 144 4.62 -13.20 10.42
CA ALA A 144 5.63 -12.59 9.58
C ALA A 144 5.05 -12.22 8.21
N VAL A 145 5.26 -10.97 7.82
CA VAL A 145 4.81 -10.39 6.56
C VAL A 145 6.03 -9.83 5.84
N LEU A 146 6.13 -10.08 4.54
CA LEU A 146 7.15 -9.50 3.70
C LEU A 146 6.49 -8.54 2.72
N GLN A 147 7.08 -7.38 2.52
CA GLN A 147 6.63 -6.43 1.52
C GLN A 147 7.78 -6.02 0.61
N VAL A 148 7.50 -5.95 -0.69
CA VAL A 148 8.40 -5.38 -1.69
C VAL A 148 7.74 -4.12 -2.24
N VAL A 149 8.41 -2.98 -2.10
CA VAL A 149 7.92 -1.69 -2.60
C VAL A 149 8.90 -1.19 -3.65
N THR A 150 8.40 -0.95 -4.86
CA THR A 150 9.15 -0.29 -5.93
C THR A 150 8.48 1.04 -6.22
N SER A 151 9.22 2.14 -6.04
CA SER A 151 8.82 3.47 -6.50
C SER A 151 9.63 3.83 -7.73
N THR A 152 8.93 4.27 -8.76
CA THR A 152 9.49 4.67 -10.05
C THR A 152 9.11 6.12 -10.33
N VAL A 153 10.11 6.95 -10.64
CA VAL A 153 9.92 8.29 -11.19
C VAL A 153 10.06 8.19 -12.71
N PRO A 154 8.96 8.37 -13.46
CA PRO A 154 8.97 8.29 -14.92
C PRO A 154 9.93 9.32 -15.53
N SER A 155 10.58 8.98 -16.64
CA SER A 155 11.47 9.91 -17.35
C SER A 155 10.73 11.08 -18.01
N ASN A 156 9.42 10.94 -18.22
CA ASN A 156 8.49 11.92 -18.78
C ASN A 156 7.61 12.61 -17.73
N SER A 157 7.98 12.57 -16.44
CA SER A 157 7.16 13.18 -15.38
C SER A 157 6.95 14.69 -15.61
N ALA A 158 5.79 15.23 -15.24
CA ALA A 158 5.47 16.64 -15.44
C ALA A 158 6.45 17.59 -14.72
N GLU A 159 7.01 17.17 -13.59
CA GLU A 159 8.07 17.88 -12.86
C GLU A 159 9.42 17.86 -13.60
N ALA A 160 9.63 16.88 -14.48
CA ALA A 160 10.76 16.90 -15.42
C ALA A 160 10.63 18.03 -16.46
N ALA A 161 9.52 18.78 -16.54
CA ALA A 161 9.46 20.02 -17.31
C ALA A 161 10.38 21.12 -16.74
N HIS A 162 10.75 21.04 -15.45
CA HIS A 162 11.85 21.83 -14.87
C HIS A 162 13.22 21.17 -15.08
N ALA A 163 13.37 20.37 -16.14
CA ALA A 163 14.61 19.67 -16.48
C ALA A 163 15.80 20.62 -16.58
N THR A 164 16.85 20.27 -15.85
CA THR A 164 18.21 20.69 -16.14
C THR A 164 18.61 20.28 -17.56
N VAL A 165 19.46 21.08 -18.19
CA VAL A 165 19.97 20.86 -19.57
C VAL A 165 20.51 19.44 -19.77
N ALA A 166 21.07 18.83 -18.72
CA ALA A 166 21.57 17.46 -18.72
C ALA A 166 20.48 16.40 -18.96
N LYS A 167 19.30 16.54 -18.34
CA LYS A 167 18.19 15.57 -18.45
C LYS A 167 17.58 15.59 -19.86
N GLU A 168 17.44 16.78 -20.44
CA GLU A 168 16.96 16.95 -21.82
C GLU A 168 17.99 16.45 -22.86
N SER A 169 19.29 16.68 -22.62
CA SER A 169 20.37 16.12 -23.45
C SER A 169 20.34 14.58 -23.45
N TYR A 170 20.21 13.98 -22.26
CA TYR A 170 20.11 12.53 -22.11
C TYR A 170 18.85 11.95 -22.78
N ARG A 171 17.71 12.64 -22.65
CA ARG A 171 16.46 12.25 -23.33
C ARG A 171 16.60 12.27 -24.85
N ARG A 172 17.28 13.28 -25.43
CA ARG A 172 17.53 13.36 -26.88
C ARG A 172 18.48 12.27 -27.36
N LEU A 173 19.50 11.93 -26.55
CA LEU A 173 20.40 10.80 -26.81
C LEU A 173 19.64 9.47 -26.83
N LEU A 174 18.76 9.25 -25.84
CA LEU A 174 17.94 8.02 -25.78
C LEU A 174 16.89 7.96 -26.89
N ALA A 175 16.32 9.10 -27.32
CA ALA A 175 15.36 9.13 -28.43
C ALA A 175 15.95 8.70 -29.78
N GLY A 176 17.28 8.75 -29.94
CA GLY A 176 18.00 8.26 -31.12
C GLY A 176 18.42 6.80 -31.04
N LEU A 177 18.20 6.13 -29.91
CA LEU A 177 18.48 4.71 -29.70
C LEU A 177 17.12 4.01 -29.61
N ASP A 178 16.92 2.88 -30.30
CA ASP A 178 15.75 1.99 -30.12
C ASP A 178 15.83 1.26 -28.76
N SER A 179 16.02 2.03 -27.69
CA SER A 179 16.26 1.56 -26.34
C SER A 179 14.96 1.67 -25.54
N PRO A 180 14.65 0.69 -24.66
CA PRO A 180 13.46 0.76 -23.81
C PRO A 180 13.47 2.03 -22.95
N VAL A 181 12.29 2.60 -22.71
CA VAL A 181 12.13 3.80 -21.86
C VAL A 181 12.66 3.49 -20.46
N VAL A 182 13.81 4.06 -20.12
CA VAL A 182 14.41 3.92 -18.79
C VAL A 182 13.77 4.96 -17.86
N PRO A 183 13.27 4.57 -16.68
CA PRO A 183 12.81 5.51 -15.67
C PRO A 183 13.91 6.50 -15.26
N ALA A 184 13.53 7.71 -14.83
CA ALA A 184 14.50 8.68 -14.32
C ALA A 184 15.12 8.22 -13.00
N GLU A 185 14.31 7.62 -12.13
CA GLU A 185 14.73 7.03 -10.87
C GLU A 185 13.87 5.81 -10.59
N ARG A 186 14.49 4.77 -10.02
CA ARG A 186 13.78 3.60 -9.52
C ARG A 186 14.41 3.15 -8.23
N THR A 187 13.61 3.14 -7.17
CA THR A 187 14.04 2.77 -5.83
C THR A 187 13.21 1.61 -5.34
N THR A 188 13.86 0.59 -4.80
CA THR A 188 13.18 -0.62 -4.31
C THR A 188 13.56 -0.91 -2.87
N TRP A 189 12.56 -1.20 -2.06
CA TRP A 189 12.69 -1.58 -0.66
C TRP A 189 12.08 -2.95 -0.42
N VAL A 190 12.68 -3.69 0.49
CA VAL A 190 12.16 -4.95 1.03
C VAL A 190 11.96 -4.76 2.52
N THR A 191 10.72 -4.84 2.97
CA THR A 191 10.34 -4.66 4.37
C THR A 191 9.89 -5.98 4.96
N VAL A 192 10.39 -6.30 6.14
CA VAL A 192 9.91 -7.43 6.94
C VAL A 192 9.14 -6.88 8.13
N ARG A 193 7.98 -7.45 8.39
CA ARG A 193 7.08 -7.03 9.44
C ARG A 193 6.63 -8.21 10.27
N LEU A 194 6.42 -7.97 11.56
CA LEU A 194 5.76 -8.87 12.48
C LEU A 194 4.45 -8.23 12.93
N ASP A 195 3.33 -8.87 12.56
CA ASP A 195 1.99 -8.42 12.91
C ASP A 195 1.71 -8.65 14.39
N ALA A 196 1.37 -7.59 15.11
CA ALA A 196 1.16 -7.65 16.56
C ALA A 196 -0.06 -8.49 16.94
N ARG A 197 -1.10 -8.52 16.11
CA ARG A 197 -2.31 -9.28 16.38
C ARG A 197 -2.09 -10.77 16.15
N ALA A 198 -1.50 -11.14 15.02
CA ALA A 198 -1.14 -12.52 14.71
C ALA A 198 -0.16 -13.07 15.75
N LEU A 199 0.80 -12.24 16.19
CA LEU A 199 1.70 -12.59 17.29
C LEU A 199 0.92 -12.81 18.60
N ALA A 200 0.01 -11.91 18.98
CA ALA A 200 -0.79 -12.05 20.19
C ALA A 200 -1.71 -13.30 20.17
N GLU A 201 -2.30 -13.60 19.01
CA GLU A 201 -3.13 -14.79 18.81
C GLU A 201 -2.28 -16.07 18.94
N ALA A 202 -1.10 -16.12 18.31
CA ALA A 202 -0.16 -17.23 18.40
C ALA A 202 0.42 -17.45 19.81
N LEU A 203 0.58 -16.36 20.58
CA LEU A 203 1.12 -16.36 21.93
C LEU A 203 0.06 -16.58 23.02
N SER A 204 -1.22 -16.67 22.67
CA SER A 204 -2.27 -16.92 23.68
C SER A 204 -2.06 -18.22 24.48
N ASP A 205 -1.25 -19.15 23.95
CA ASP A 205 -0.83 -20.39 24.61
C ASP A 205 0.47 -20.26 25.46
N TYR A 206 1.27 -19.19 25.30
CA TYR A 206 2.55 -18.99 25.99
C TYR A 206 2.82 -17.52 26.35
N ALA A 207 3.12 -17.24 27.62
CA ALA A 207 3.51 -15.91 28.08
C ALA A 207 4.90 -15.50 27.55
N VAL A 208 4.99 -15.09 26.29
CA VAL A 208 6.20 -14.53 25.68
C VAL A 208 6.18 -13.01 25.79
N ASP A 209 7.33 -12.44 26.14
CA ASP A 209 7.51 -11.00 26.30
C ASP A 209 7.56 -10.27 24.94
N LEU A 210 6.57 -9.41 24.68
CA LEU A 210 6.50 -8.56 23.48
C LEU A 210 7.67 -7.57 23.38
N SER A 211 8.42 -7.34 24.47
CA SER A 211 9.64 -6.53 24.45
C SER A 211 10.72 -7.06 23.51
N LEU A 212 10.67 -8.36 23.16
CA LEU A 212 11.63 -9.00 22.24
C LEU A 212 11.26 -8.81 20.76
N ALA A 213 10.06 -8.31 20.45
CA ALA A 213 9.58 -8.18 19.08
C ALA A 213 10.53 -7.36 18.16
N PRO A 214 11.15 -6.24 18.61
CA PRO A 214 12.11 -5.52 17.78
C PRO A 214 13.33 -6.38 17.38
N SER A 215 13.88 -7.14 18.33
CA SER A 215 15.01 -8.04 18.08
C SER A 215 14.65 -9.18 17.12
N VAL A 216 13.42 -9.71 17.22
CA VAL A 216 12.91 -10.74 16.30
C VAL A 216 12.80 -10.18 14.89
N VAL A 217 12.20 -9.00 14.72
CA VAL A 217 12.08 -8.35 13.41
C VAL A 217 13.45 -8.04 12.80
N ALA A 218 14.39 -7.52 13.58
CA ALA A 218 15.76 -7.28 13.13
C ALA A 218 16.45 -8.57 12.66
N ALA A 219 16.26 -9.68 13.39
CA ALA A 219 16.77 -10.99 12.99
C ALA A 219 16.13 -11.51 11.69
N LEU A 220 14.82 -11.36 11.51
CA LEU A 220 14.12 -11.72 10.28
C LEU A 220 14.60 -10.88 9.08
N ALA A 221 14.74 -9.57 9.25
CA ALA A 221 15.26 -8.67 8.23
C ALA A 221 16.68 -9.08 7.81
N ARG A 222 17.55 -9.43 8.76
CA ARG A 222 18.90 -9.95 8.49
C ARG A 222 18.86 -11.27 7.71
N ARG A 223 17.90 -12.16 8.02
CA ARG A 223 17.72 -13.43 7.30
C ARG A 223 17.28 -13.19 5.85
N VAL A 224 16.30 -12.33 5.64
CA VAL A 224 15.83 -11.92 4.30
C VAL A 224 16.97 -11.27 3.51
N GLY A 225 17.74 -10.38 4.14
CA GLY A 225 18.94 -9.82 3.54
C GLY A 225 19.96 -10.90 3.12
N LYS A 226 20.19 -11.92 3.97
CA LYS A 226 21.05 -13.06 3.59
C LYS A 226 20.51 -13.82 2.37
N SER A 227 19.20 -13.98 2.25
CA SER A 227 18.56 -14.59 1.07
C SER A 227 18.81 -13.76 -0.20
N LEU A 228 18.60 -12.45 -0.13
CA LEU A 228 18.88 -11.52 -1.24
C LEU A 228 20.34 -11.56 -1.71
N ARG A 229 21.30 -11.59 -0.77
CA ARG A 229 22.73 -11.71 -1.11
C ARG A 229 23.08 -13.00 -1.83
N ARG A 230 22.42 -14.12 -1.51
CA ARG A 230 22.68 -15.43 -2.15
C ARG A 230 22.39 -15.40 -3.66
N VAL A 231 21.49 -14.52 -4.09
CA VAL A 231 21.12 -14.32 -5.51
C VAL A 231 21.71 -13.06 -6.13
N GLY A 232 22.74 -12.49 -5.50
CA GLY A 232 23.47 -11.35 -6.03
C GLY A 232 22.76 -10.00 -5.89
N VAL A 233 21.64 -9.92 -5.14
CA VAL A 233 20.97 -8.65 -4.87
C VAL A 233 21.70 -7.91 -3.75
N VAL A 234 22.36 -6.82 -4.12
CA VAL A 234 23.02 -5.90 -3.19
C VAL A 234 21.95 -5.10 -2.45
N HIS A 235 22.03 -5.06 -1.13
CA HIS A 235 21.07 -4.34 -0.30
C HIS A 235 21.77 -3.75 0.94
N ARG A 236 21.11 -2.76 1.54
CA ARG A 236 21.50 -2.14 2.80
C ARG A 236 20.32 -2.20 3.76
N LEU A 237 20.51 -2.82 4.92
CA LEU A 237 19.57 -2.70 6.04
C LEU A 237 19.62 -1.27 6.56
N LEU A 238 18.46 -0.65 6.75
CA LEU A 238 18.37 0.75 7.15
C LEU A 238 18.43 0.86 8.67
N ASP A 239 19.15 1.86 9.18
CA ASP A 239 19.01 2.33 10.57
C ASP A 239 17.70 3.13 10.75
N ALA A 240 17.38 3.53 11.98
CA ALA A 240 16.12 4.20 12.29
C ALA A 240 15.93 5.52 11.52
N GLU A 241 17.00 6.30 11.33
CA GLU A 241 16.94 7.57 10.62
C GLU A 241 16.72 7.35 9.11
N ALA A 242 17.51 6.45 8.52
CA ALA A 242 17.38 6.08 7.11
C ALA A 242 16.03 5.41 6.81
N LEU A 243 15.47 4.67 7.77
CA LEU A 243 14.13 4.09 7.67
C LEU A 243 13.07 5.20 7.60
N VAL A 244 13.09 6.18 8.51
CA VAL A 244 12.15 7.32 8.48
C VAL A 244 12.31 8.12 7.19
N ALA A 245 13.56 8.32 6.73
CA ALA A 245 13.83 8.97 5.45
C ALA A 245 13.23 8.19 4.26
N ALA A 246 13.36 6.86 4.23
CA ALA A 246 12.80 6.01 3.18
C ALA A 246 11.26 6.04 3.15
N LEU A 247 10.61 6.02 4.33
CA LEU A 247 9.16 6.19 4.43
C LEU A 247 8.71 7.55 3.88
N ALA A 248 9.39 8.62 4.30
CA ALA A 248 9.11 9.98 3.85
C ALA A 248 9.28 10.12 2.33
N GLN A 249 10.42 9.65 1.79
CA GLN A 249 10.70 9.66 0.35
C GLN A 249 9.66 8.87 -0.43
N SER A 250 9.28 7.67 0.03
CA SER A 250 8.26 6.86 -0.63
C SER A 250 6.90 7.56 -0.69
N CYS A 251 6.55 8.35 0.33
CA CYS A 251 5.33 9.16 0.33
C CYS A 251 5.46 10.49 -0.41
N GLY A 252 6.58 10.76 -1.09
CA GLY A 252 6.80 12.01 -1.84
C GLY A 252 7.18 13.20 -0.96
N PHE A 253 7.60 12.97 0.29
CA PHE A 253 8.08 14.02 1.18
C PHE A 253 9.57 14.25 0.91
N THR A 254 9.88 15.26 0.11
CA THR A 254 11.26 15.68 -0.13
C THR A 254 11.62 16.86 0.78
N PRO A 255 12.86 16.96 1.29
CA PRO A 255 13.32 18.09 2.11
C PRO A 255 13.17 19.45 1.41
N GLU A 256 13.18 19.45 0.07
CA GLU A 256 13.02 20.61 -0.80
C GLU A 256 11.59 21.16 -0.76
N THR A 257 10.62 20.30 -0.47
CA THR A 257 9.22 20.67 -0.33
C THR A 257 8.99 21.16 1.11
N GLN A 258 9.08 22.48 1.34
CA GLN A 258 8.81 23.13 2.64
C GLN A 258 7.33 23.08 3.07
N ALA A 259 6.59 22.04 2.70
CA ALA A 259 5.22 21.84 3.13
C ALA A 259 5.21 21.21 4.52
N GLY A 260 4.60 21.88 5.51
CA GLY A 260 4.42 21.31 6.82
C GLY A 260 3.23 20.34 6.87
N ALA A 261 3.04 19.70 8.02
CA ALA A 261 1.96 18.74 8.25
C ALA A 261 0.55 19.34 8.08
N GLU A 262 0.42 20.67 8.13
CA GLU A 262 -0.82 21.42 7.87
C GLU A 262 -1.33 21.31 6.43
N GLN A 263 -0.45 21.01 5.46
CA GLN A 263 -0.82 20.86 4.05
C GLN A 263 -1.32 19.46 3.71
N VAL A 264 -1.41 18.57 4.70
CA VAL A 264 -2.01 17.24 4.56
C VAL A 264 -3.53 17.33 4.60
N ARG A 265 -4.18 16.82 3.55
CA ARG A 265 -5.65 16.73 3.45
C ARG A 265 -6.07 15.41 2.80
N GLU A 266 -7.02 14.72 3.42
CA GLU A 266 -7.63 13.52 2.84
C GLU A 266 -8.97 13.90 2.19
N GLU A 267 -9.08 13.67 0.88
CA GLU A 267 -10.34 13.68 0.16
C GLU A 267 -10.81 12.25 -0.07
N TRP A 268 -12.08 12.10 -0.44
CA TRP A 268 -12.65 10.79 -0.72
C TRP A 268 -11.88 10.03 -1.82
N SER A 269 -11.43 10.71 -2.88
CA SER A 269 -10.80 10.07 -4.04
C SER A 269 -9.28 10.18 -4.10
N ALA A 270 -8.66 10.88 -3.14
CA ALA A 270 -7.21 11.06 -3.07
C ALA A 270 -6.76 11.54 -1.68
N TRP A 271 -5.53 11.21 -1.32
CA TRP A 271 -4.83 11.85 -0.19
C TRP A 271 -3.84 12.87 -0.74
N HIS A 272 -3.73 14.05 -0.13
CA HIS A 272 -2.89 15.12 -0.66
C HIS A 272 -1.88 15.62 0.36
N TYR A 273 -0.73 16.02 -0.16
CA TYR A 273 0.34 16.71 0.56
C TYR A 273 0.96 17.77 -0.36
N GLY A 274 0.89 19.03 0.07
CA GLY A 274 1.29 20.15 -0.77
C GLY A 274 0.53 20.16 -2.11
N GLN A 275 1.27 20.11 -3.22
CA GLN A 275 0.70 20.06 -4.58
C GLN A 275 0.48 18.63 -5.11
N LEU A 276 0.96 17.63 -4.37
CA LEU A 276 0.86 16.24 -4.77
C LEU A 276 -0.43 15.63 -4.23
N ALA A 277 -1.13 14.95 -5.12
CA ALA A 277 -2.20 14.02 -4.79
C ALA A 277 -1.66 12.59 -4.91
N HIS A 278 -2.21 11.70 -4.10
CA HIS A 278 -1.93 10.27 -4.10
C HIS A 278 -3.25 9.53 -4.28
N ARG A 279 -3.30 8.67 -5.31
CA ARG A 279 -4.43 7.78 -5.56
C ARG A 279 -3.96 6.35 -5.50
N CYS A 280 -4.56 5.57 -4.60
CA CYS A 280 -4.20 4.19 -4.37
C CYS A 280 -5.27 3.23 -4.91
N TYR A 281 -4.80 2.08 -5.39
CA TYR A 281 -5.61 1.03 -5.97
C TYR A 281 -5.14 -0.33 -5.45
N TRP A 282 -6.08 -1.23 -5.13
CA TRP A 282 -5.75 -2.66 -5.03
C TRP A 282 -5.63 -3.27 -6.42
N ILE A 283 -4.71 -4.21 -6.57
CA ILE A 283 -4.77 -5.20 -7.66
C ILE A 283 -5.80 -6.24 -7.22
N ARG A 284 -7.03 -6.06 -7.69
CA ARG A 284 -8.18 -6.91 -7.33
C ARG A 284 -8.15 -8.22 -8.08
N GLN A 285 -7.74 -8.18 -9.35
CA GLN A 285 -7.48 -9.35 -10.16
C GLN A 285 -6.06 -9.25 -10.73
N TRP A 286 -5.29 -10.31 -10.54
CA TRP A 286 -3.94 -10.41 -11.08
C TRP A 286 -3.98 -10.77 -12.57
N PRO A 287 -3.13 -10.14 -13.40
CA PRO A 287 -2.91 -10.63 -14.75
C PRO A 287 -2.26 -12.04 -14.71
N PRO A 288 -2.38 -12.81 -15.81
CA PRO A 288 -1.56 -14.00 -16.01
C PRO A 288 -0.06 -13.73 -15.78
N VAL A 289 0.67 -14.70 -15.24
CA VAL A 289 2.08 -14.56 -14.81
C VAL A 289 2.99 -14.07 -15.95
N ASP A 290 2.76 -14.55 -17.16
CA ASP A 290 3.48 -14.16 -18.39
C ASP A 290 3.28 -12.69 -18.76
N ARG A 291 2.20 -12.05 -18.30
CA ARG A 291 1.89 -10.64 -18.56
C ARG A 291 2.13 -9.71 -17.37
N ALA A 292 2.32 -10.25 -16.17
CA ALA A 292 2.53 -9.46 -14.96
C ALA A 292 3.75 -8.52 -15.07
N ALA A 293 4.88 -9.04 -15.57
CA ALA A 293 6.09 -8.24 -15.77
C ALA A 293 5.87 -7.10 -16.78
N ALA A 294 5.16 -7.38 -17.87
CA ALA A 294 4.83 -6.36 -18.88
C ALA A 294 3.89 -5.29 -18.33
N MET A 295 2.91 -5.67 -17.51
CA MET A 295 2.02 -4.72 -16.82
C MET A 295 2.82 -3.77 -15.92
N PHE A 296 3.74 -4.29 -15.11
CA PHE A 296 4.58 -3.45 -14.24
C PHE A 296 5.54 -2.56 -15.04
N GLY A 297 6.16 -3.09 -16.09
CA GLY A 297 6.99 -2.30 -16.98
C GLY A 297 6.21 -1.18 -17.68
N TRP A 298 4.93 -1.40 -18.01
CA TRP A 298 4.07 -0.35 -18.54
C TRP A 298 3.69 0.70 -17.48
N LEU A 299 3.37 0.27 -16.25
CA LEU A 299 3.09 1.19 -15.13
C LEU A 299 4.27 2.15 -14.87
N ASP A 300 5.51 1.68 -15.03
CA ASP A 300 6.72 2.50 -14.91
C ASP A 300 6.80 3.66 -15.93
N THR A 301 5.98 3.64 -17.00
CA THR A 301 5.98 4.65 -18.08
C THR A 301 4.86 5.69 -17.97
N ILE A 302 3.93 5.52 -17.02
CA ILE A 302 2.77 6.42 -16.85
C ILE A 302 3.29 7.82 -16.47
N PRO A 303 2.83 8.91 -17.12
CA PRO A 303 3.37 10.26 -16.94
C PRO A 303 2.88 10.92 -15.63
N THR A 304 3.21 10.32 -14.50
CA THR A 304 2.98 10.83 -13.15
C THR A 304 4.27 11.32 -12.51
N SER A 305 4.20 12.01 -11.37
CA SER A 305 5.41 12.36 -10.61
C SER A 305 6.10 11.11 -10.07
N MET A 306 5.31 10.15 -9.57
CA MET A 306 5.82 8.85 -9.10
C MET A 306 4.75 7.77 -9.19
N VAL A 307 5.15 6.56 -9.59
CA VAL A 307 4.34 5.34 -9.49
C VAL A 307 4.95 4.44 -8.44
N THR A 308 4.18 4.02 -7.44
CA THR A 308 4.61 3.02 -6.46
C THR A 308 3.82 1.74 -6.65
N VAL A 309 4.52 0.62 -6.82
CA VAL A 309 3.95 -0.72 -6.75
C VAL A 309 4.40 -1.35 -5.45
N SER A 310 3.46 -1.84 -4.65
CA SER A 310 3.72 -2.50 -3.38
C SER A 310 3.11 -3.89 -3.38
N LEU A 311 3.94 -4.90 -3.13
CA LEU A 311 3.59 -6.31 -3.12
C LEU A 311 3.78 -6.83 -1.70
N THR A 312 2.72 -7.30 -1.06
CA THR A 312 2.77 -7.85 0.29
C THR A 312 2.52 -9.36 0.23
N LEU A 313 3.46 -10.13 0.78
CA LEU A 313 3.42 -11.57 0.91
C LEU A 313 3.21 -11.94 2.38
N THR A 314 2.20 -12.77 2.63
CA THR A 314 1.91 -13.35 3.94
C THR A 314 2.12 -14.85 3.88
N ALA A 315 2.91 -15.41 4.80
CA ALA A 315 3.04 -16.85 4.94
C ALA A 315 1.82 -17.40 5.70
N ASN A 316 1.14 -18.40 5.13
CA ASN A 316 -0.05 -19.01 5.74
C ASN A 316 0.27 -20.34 6.45
N GLY A 317 1.47 -20.48 7.01
CA GLY A 317 1.97 -21.73 7.60
C GLY A 317 2.90 -22.50 6.64
N ALA A 318 3.44 -23.62 7.11
CA ALA A 318 4.51 -24.36 6.41
C ALA A 318 4.05 -25.10 5.13
N ASP A 319 2.76 -25.47 5.05
CA ASP A 319 2.19 -26.29 3.96
C ASP A 319 1.16 -25.52 3.09
N GLU A 320 0.94 -24.23 3.32
CA GLU A 320 -0.04 -23.43 2.56
C GLU A 320 0.62 -22.47 1.56
N ASP A 321 -0.11 -22.19 0.47
CA ASP A 321 0.26 -21.16 -0.49
C ASP A 321 0.36 -19.78 0.17
N PHE A 322 1.28 -18.95 -0.33
CA PHE A 322 1.46 -17.57 0.14
C PHE A 322 0.28 -16.68 -0.29
N GLY A 323 -0.20 -15.88 0.65
CA GLY A 323 -1.11 -14.79 0.32
C GLY A 323 -0.34 -13.66 -0.37
N LEU A 324 -0.71 -13.31 -1.60
CA LEU A 324 -0.15 -12.16 -2.31
C LEU A 324 -1.21 -11.04 -2.43
N ARG A 325 -0.86 -9.84 -1.95
CA ARG A 325 -1.65 -8.62 -2.13
C ARG A 325 -0.83 -7.57 -2.86
N GLY A 326 -1.48 -6.79 -3.70
CA GLY A 326 -0.85 -5.77 -4.52
C GLY A 326 -1.54 -4.42 -4.38
N LEU A 327 -0.75 -3.38 -4.19
CA LEU A 327 -1.16 -1.98 -4.23
C LEU A 327 -0.43 -1.26 -5.36
N VAL A 328 -1.17 -0.42 -6.08
CA VAL A 328 -0.61 0.56 -7.03
C VAL A 328 -0.99 1.94 -6.53
N ARG A 329 0.01 2.81 -6.34
CA ARG A 329 -0.19 4.20 -5.97
C ARG A 329 0.36 5.09 -7.06
N LEU A 330 -0.48 6.00 -7.54
CA LEU A 330 -0.12 7.06 -8.45
C LEU A 330 0.03 8.36 -7.66
N THR A 331 1.14 9.05 -7.85
CA THR A 331 1.45 10.32 -7.20
C THR A 331 1.69 11.40 -8.26
N GLY A 332 1.05 12.54 -8.12
CA GLY A 332 1.24 13.69 -9.00
C GLY A 332 0.22 14.78 -8.80
N PRO A 333 0.21 15.83 -9.63
CA PRO A 333 -0.77 16.90 -9.53
C PRO A 333 -2.20 16.37 -9.60
N ALA A 334 -3.08 16.84 -8.70
CA ALA A 334 -4.45 16.32 -8.54
C ALA A 334 -5.24 16.27 -9.86
N GLN A 335 -5.10 17.32 -10.70
CA GLN A 335 -5.79 17.43 -11.98
C GLN A 335 -5.30 16.38 -12.99
N ALA A 336 -3.99 16.09 -13.00
CA ALA A 336 -3.39 15.09 -13.88
C ALA A 336 -3.82 13.67 -13.46
N LEU A 337 -3.82 13.37 -12.16
CA LEU A 337 -4.25 12.06 -11.67
C LEU A 337 -5.70 11.74 -12.01
N ALA A 338 -6.60 12.72 -11.91
CA ALA A 338 -8.00 12.52 -12.29
C ALA A 338 -8.15 12.08 -13.76
N GLN A 339 -7.36 12.68 -14.67
CA GLN A 339 -7.36 12.35 -16.10
C GLN A 339 -6.71 10.99 -16.41
N LEU A 340 -5.63 10.64 -15.70
CA LEU A 340 -4.87 9.41 -15.94
C LEU A 340 -5.54 8.14 -15.39
N SER A 341 -6.43 8.27 -14.41
CA SER A 341 -6.95 7.12 -13.67
C SER A 341 -7.73 6.13 -14.55
N GLY A 342 -8.50 6.63 -15.53
CA GLY A 342 -9.18 5.78 -16.50
C GLY A 342 -8.21 5.03 -17.41
N ALA A 343 -7.22 5.75 -17.96
CA ALA A 343 -6.19 5.15 -18.81
C ALA A 343 -5.35 4.09 -18.07
N VAL A 344 -5.05 4.31 -16.79
CA VAL A 344 -4.33 3.35 -15.94
C VAL A 344 -5.16 2.09 -15.72
N ALA A 345 -6.44 2.23 -15.36
CA ALA A 345 -7.34 1.10 -15.20
C ALA A 345 -7.51 0.30 -16.51
N ASP A 346 -7.69 0.99 -17.65
CA ASP A 346 -7.83 0.36 -18.96
C ASP A 346 -6.57 -0.39 -19.38
N GLY A 347 -5.38 0.17 -19.15
CA GLY A 347 -4.13 -0.50 -19.51
C GLY A 347 -3.84 -1.74 -18.65
N VAL A 348 -4.16 -1.70 -17.35
CA VAL A 348 -4.13 -2.90 -16.51
C VAL A 348 -5.17 -3.93 -16.97
N GLY A 349 -6.36 -3.48 -17.37
CA GLY A 349 -7.41 -4.31 -17.98
C GLY A 349 -6.93 -5.04 -19.24
N LYS A 350 -6.19 -4.35 -20.13
CA LYS A 350 -5.59 -4.96 -21.33
C LYS A 350 -4.57 -6.05 -21.01
N ALA A 351 -3.87 -5.94 -19.88
CA ALA A 351 -2.96 -6.98 -19.40
C ALA A 351 -3.71 -8.16 -18.74
N GLY A 352 -5.02 -8.05 -18.51
CA GLY A 352 -5.85 -9.06 -17.85
C GLY A 352 -5.92 -8.91 -16.34
N GLY A 353 -5.50 -7.77 -15.79
CA GLY A 353 -5.67 -7.43 -14.37
C GLY A 353 -6.87 -6.50 -14.14
N GLU A 354 -7.25 -6.30 -12.88
CA GLU A 354 -8.27 -5.33 -12.46
C GLU A 354 -7.73 -4.48 -11.31
N LEU A 355 -7.77 -3.15 -11.48
CA LEU A 355 -7.50 -2.21 -10.39
C LEU A 355 -8.81 -1.80 -9.70
N PHE A 356 -8.76 -1.73 -8.38
CA PHE A 356 -9.88 -1.30 -7.56
C PHE A 356 -9.51 -0.06 -6.75
N PRO A 357 -10.17 1.10 -6.96
CA PRO A 357 -9.83 2.35 -6.29
C PRO A 357 -10.14 2.31 -4.78
N LEU A 358 -9.22 2.84 -3.97
CA LEU A 358 -9.33 2.90 -2.52
C LEU A 358 -9.99 4.18 -2.00
N ASP A 359 -11.08 4.57 -2.66
CA ASP A 359 -11.80 5.76 -2.28
C ASP A 359 -12.33 5.67 -0.83
N GLY A 360 -12.06 6.72 -0.05
CA GLY A 360 -12.32 6.81 1.39
C GLY A 360 -11.23 6.20 2.26
N GLU A 361 -10.15 5.64 1.68
CA GLU A 361 -9.05 4.94 2.38
C GLU A 361 -7.67 5.31 1.82
N HIS A 362 -7.55 6.41 1.09
CA HIS A 362 -6.29 6.80 0.45
C HIS A 362 -5.18 7.11 1.46
N GLY A 363 -5.49 7.70 2.63
CA GLY A 363 -4.47 7.93 3.68
C GLY A 363 -3.84 6.62 4.18
N PRO A 364 -4.62 5.69 4.75
CA PRO A 364 -4.16 4.34 5.09
C PRO A 364 -3.43 3.63 3.93
N ALA A 365 -3.95 3.74 2.71
CA ALA A 365 -3.35 3.10 1.55
C ALA A 365 -2.00 3.72 1.13
N VAL A 366 -1.81 5.03 1.32
CA VAL A 366 -0.51 5.69 1.14
C VAL A 366 0.50 5.12 2.13
N TYR A 367 0.12 4.93 3.39
CA TYR A 367 1.00 4.33 4.39
C TYR A 367 1.28 2.83 4.11
N ALA A 368 0.25 2.07 3.76
CA ALA A 368 0.38 0.66 3.43
C ALA A 368 1.18 0.40 2.14
N SER A 369 1.23 1.35 1.21
CA SER A 369 2.05 1.24 -0.01
C SER A 369 3.48 1.77 0.15
N ALA A 370 3.79 2.47 1.25
CA ALA A 370 5.15 2.80 1.66
C ALA A 370 5.86 1.55 2.25
N PRO A 371 7.20 1.55 2.45
CA PRO A 371 7.94 0.37 2.93
C PRO A 371 7.72 0.09 4.43
N THR A 372 6.47 -0.19 4.81
CA THR A 372 5.97 -0.39 6.19
C THR A 372 5.70 -1.86 6.53
N GLY A 373 5.76 -2.74 5.53
CA GLY A 373 5.23 -4.11 5.62
C GLY A 373 3.71 -4.15 5.46
N GLY A 374 3.12 -3.08 4.94
CA GLY A 374 1.73 -2.99 4.53
C GLY A 374 0.72 -2.91 5.67
N GLY A 375 0.86 -1.95 6.59
CA GLY A 375 -0.21 -1.73 7.54
C GLY A 375 -0.28 -0.37 8.22
N ALA A 376 -1.37 0.36 7.97
CA ALA A 376 -2.18 1.01 9.00
C ALA A 376 -3.66 0.97 8.55
N GLY A 377 -4.20 -0.25 8.47
CA GLY A 377 -5.59 -0.55 8.05
C GLY A 377 -5.69 -1.75 7.12
#